data_AF-A0A927R893-F1
#
_entry.id   AF-A0A927R893-F1
#
_cell.length_a   1.000
_cell.length_b   1.000
_cell.length_c   1.000
_cell.angle_alpha   90.00
_cell.angle_beta   90.00
_cell.angle_gamma   90.00
#
_symmetry.space_group_name_H-M   'P 1'
#
loop_
_entity.id
_entity.type
_entity.pdbx_description
1 polymer ?
#
loop_
_entity_poly.entity_id
_entity_poly.type
_entity_poly.pdbx_seq_one_letter_code
_entity_poly.pdbx_strand_id
1 'polypeptide(L)' 'MKDLAYLDAGSGSLIVQAVVGGVAGVAVAAKLYWRRLTSRFRKQPSEQD' A
#
# COMPACT_ATOMS: atom_id res chain seq x y z
N MET A 1 -10.10 36.71 -9.73
CA MET A 1 -9.82 35.51 -10.55
C MET A 1 -9.60 34.35 -9.59
N LYS A 2 -10.70 33.81 -9.08
CA LYS A 2 -10.74 32.52 -8.40
C LYS A 2 -11.26 31.61 -9.48
N ASP A 3 -10.49 30.62 -9.92
CA ASP A 3 -11.01 29.38 -10.49
C ASP A 3 -9.88 28.55 -11.13
N LEU A 4 -9.61 27.42 -10.50
CA LEU A 4 -9.45 26.14 -11.22
C LEU A 4 -8.13 25.88 -11.97
N ALA A 5 -7.01 26.45 -11.52
CA ALA A 5 -5.69 25.89 -11.85
C ALA A 5 -5.44 24.48 -11.24
N TYR A 6 -6.37 24.00 -10.39
CA TYR A 6 -6.50 22.61 -9.94
C TYR A 6 -7.08 21.67 -11.03
N LEU A 7 -7.36 22.22 -12.21
CA LEU A 7 -8.16 21.63 -13.28
C LEU A 7 -7.43 21.66 -14.64
N ASP A 8 -6.09 21.82 -14.65
CA ASP A 8 -5.31 21.39 -15.80
C ASP A 8 -5.34 19.86 -15.85
N ALA A 9 -5.93 19.30 -16.90
CA ALA A 9 -6.29 17.87 -17.00
C ALA A 9 -5.11 16.90 -16.82
N GLY A 10 -3.86 17.38 -16.88
CA GLY A 10 -2.67 16.61 -16.55
C GLY A 10 -2.41 16.44 -15.05
N SER A 11 -2.82 17.38 -14.20
CA SER A 11 -2.49 17.38 -12.77
C SER A 11 -3.40 16.49 -11.93
N GLY A 12 -4.69 16.38 -12.31
CA GLY A 12 -5.65 15.51 -11.59
C GLY A 12 -5.28 14.02 -11.67
N SER A 13 -4.81 13.56 -12.84
CA SER A 13 -4.40 12.16 -13.06
C SER A 13 -3.16 11.77 -12.24
N LEU A 14 -2.22 12.69 -12.04
CA LEU A 14 -1.02 12.42 -11.23
C LEU A 14 -1.36 12.19 -9.75
N ILE A 15 -2.30 12.96 -9.21
CA ILE A 15 -2.76 12.77 -7.83
C ILE A 15 -3.47 11.43 -7.69
N VAL A 16 -4.37 11.09 -8.62
CA VAL A 16 -5.07 9.80 -8.62
C VAL A 16 -4.07 8.64 -8.77
N GLN A 17 -3.09 8.74 -9.67
CA GLN A 17 -2.04 7.73 -9.83
C GLN A 17 -1.15 7.62 -8.58
N ALA A 18 -0.81 8.73 -7.93
CA ALA A 18 -0.03 8.72 -6.70
C ALA A 18 -0.81 8.08 -5.55
N VAL A 19 -2.12 8.34 -5.45
CA VAL A 19 -2.99 7.70 -4.45
C VAL A 19 -3.11 6.20 -4.74
N VAL A 20 -3.40 5.79 -5.98
CA VAL A 20 -3.52 4.38 -6.35
C VAL A 20 -2.20 3.64 -6.16
N GLY A 21 -1.09 4.23 -6.64
CA GLY A 21 0.26 3.69 -6.47
C GLY A 21 0.68 3.63 -5.00
N GLY A 22 0.33 4.65 -4.21
CA GLY A 22 0.58 4.70 -2.76
C GLY A 22 -0.18 3.61 -2.02
N VAL A 23 -1.48 3.46 -2.28
CA VAL A 23 -2.32 2.40 -1.67
C VAL A 23 -1.82 1.01 -2.07
N ALA A 24 -1.49 0.79 -3.35
CA ALA A 24 -0.92 -0.46 -3.81
C ALA A 24 0.43 -0.77 -3.13
N GLY A 25 1.30 0.24 -3.02
CA GLY A 25 2.59 0.11 -2.34
C GLY A 25 2.45 -0.24 -0.86
N VAL A 26 1.56 0.45 -0.13
CA VAL A 26 1.27 0.16 1.28
C VAL A 26 0.71 -1.25 1.46
N ALA A 27 -0.24 -1.67 0.60
CA ALA A 27 -0.81 -3.01 0.67
C ALA A 27 0.25 -4.11 0.45
N VAL A 28 1.16 -3.92 -0.50
CA VAL A 28 2.26 -4.87 -0.77
C VAL A 28 3.27 -4.87 0.39
N ALA A 29 3.65 -3.69 0.90
CA ALA A 29 4.56 -3.57 2.04
C ALA A 29 3.99 -4.26 3.28
N ALA A 30 2.72 -4.01 3.60
CA ALA A 30 2.00 -4.66 4.70
C ALA A 30 1.95 -6.18 4.49
N LYS A 31 1.63 -6.67 3.29
CA LYS A 31 1.57 -8.10 2.98
C LYS A 31 2.92 -8.80 3.11
N LEU A 32 4.00 -8.16 2.66
CA LEU A 32 5.36 -8.68 2.78
C LEU A 32 5.81 -8.71 4.25
N TYR A 33 5.51 -7.64 5.00
CA TYR A 33 5.79 -7.57 6.43
C TYR A 33 4.99 -8.60 7.22
N TRP A 34 3.73 -8.84 6.85
CA TRP A 34 2.87 -9.86 7.45
C TRP A 34 3.45 -11.25 7.30
N ARG A 35 4.00 -11.58 6.12
CA ARG A 35 4.71 -12.85 5.90
C ARG A 35 5.94 -12.97 6.80
N ARG A 36 6.70 -11.88 7.00
CA ARG A 36 7.87 -11.86 7.88
C ARG A 36 7.46 -12.08 9.34
N LEU A 37 6.45 -11.37 9.81
CA LEU A 37 5.95 -11.45 11.19
C LEU A 37 5.31 -12.83 11.46
N THR A 38 4.42 -13.29 10.58
CA THR A 38 3.80 -14.62 10.65
C THR A 38 4.85 -15.73 10.53
N SER A 39 5.86 -15.61 9.67
CA SER A 39 6.93 -16.62 9.57
C SER A 39 7.74 -16.74 10.85
N ARG A 40 7.94 -15.63 11.58
CA ARG A 40 8.59 -15.65 12.89
C ARG A 40 7.67 -16.21 13.98
N PHE A 41 6.38 -15.92 13.92
CA PHE A 41 5.38 -16.46 14.84
C PHE A 41 5.06 -17.94 14.61
N ARG A 42 5.13 -18.43 13.36
CA ARG A 42 4.85 -19.83 13.00
C ARG A 42 5.98 -20.79 13.36
N LYS A 43 7.05 -20.32 14.01
CA LYS A 43 8.07 -21.16 14.66
C LYS A 43 7.66 -21.58 16.09
N GLN A 44 6.37 -21.75 16.36
CA GLN A 44 5.96 -22.64 17.44
C GLN A 44 5.54 -23.96 16.82
N PRO A 45 6.42 -24.97 16.85
CA PRO A 45 6.07 -26.33 16.49
C PRO A 45 5.14 -26.85 17.58
N SER A 46 3.87 -27.03 17.25
CA SER A 46 3.09 -28.08 17.89
C SER A 46 3.41 -29.38 17.13
N GLU A 47 4.64 -29.85 17.31
CA GLU A 47 4.94 -31.27 17.23
C GLU A 47 4.38 -31.86 18.53
N GLN A 48 3.09 -32.23 18.47
CA GLN A 48 2.47 -33.18 19.38
C GLN A 48 1.52 -34.00 18.52
N ASP A 49 2.07 -34.97 17.79
CA ASP A 49 1.83 -36.40 18.03
C ASP A 49 2.82 -37.25 17.20
#